data_AF-J0IZA9-F1
#
_entry.id   AF-J0IZA9-F1
#
_cell.length_a   1.000
_cell.length_b   1.000
_cell.length_c   1.000
_cell.angle_alpha   90.00
_cell.angle_beta   90.00
_cell.angle_gamma   90.00
#
_symmetry.space_group_name_H-M   'P 1'
#
loop_
_entity.id
_entity.type
_entity.pdbx_description
1 polymer ?
#
loop_
_entity_poly.entity_id
_entity_poly.type
_entity_poly.pdbx_seq_one_letter_code
_entity_poly.pdbx_strand_id
1 'polypeptide(L)' 'MDREQVVALQHQRFAAKKYDPNRRISQKDWEALVEVGRLAPSSIGLEPWKMLLLKNERMKEDLKPMA' A
#
# COMPACT_ATOMS: atom_id res chain seq x y z
N MET A 1 5.96 10.39 -16.78
CA MET A 1 6.91 10.61 -15.67
C MET A 1 8.30 10.50 -16.25
N ASP A 2 9.12 11.53 -16.10
CA ASP A 2 10.54 11.47 -16.47
C ASP A 2 11.39 10.86 -15.33
N ARG A 3 12.70 10.70 -15.58
CA ARG A 3 13.63 10.09 -14.61
C ARG A 3 13.75 10.91 -13.31
N GLU A 4 13.69 12.23 -13.41
CA GLU A 4 13.82 13.12 -12.25
C GLU A 4 12.59 13.03 -11.35
N GLN A 5 11.39 12.98 -11.95
CA GLN A 5 10.13 12.78 -11.24
C GLN A 5 10.08 11.44 -10.50
N VAL A 6 10.64 10.36 -11.06
CA VAL A 6 10.76 9.06 -10.37
C VAL A 6 11.59 9.19 -9.10
N VAL A 7 12.77 9.80 -9.19
CA VAL A 7 13.67 9.97 -8.04
C VAL A 7 13.07 10.91 -6.99
N ALA A 8 12.44 12.00 -7.41
CA ALA A 8 11.78 12.96 -6.52
C ALA A 8 10.68 12.30 -5.66
N LEU A 9 9.87 11.42 -6.25
CA LEU A 9 8.84 10.66 -5.52
C LEU A 9 9.45 9.75 -4.44
N GLN A 10 10.60 9.14 -4.70
CA GLN A 10 11.27 8.29 -3.70
C GLN A 10 11.77 9.09 -2.50
N HIS A 11 12.21 10.34 -2.69
CA HIS A 11 12.60 11.22 -1.58
C HIS A 11 11.42 11.67 -0.71
N GLN A 12 10.20 11.71 -1.27
CA GLN A 12 8.99 12.05 -0.50
C GLN A 12 8.47 10.89 0.35
N ARG A 13 8.97 9.66 0.15
CA ARG A 13 8.53 8.48 0.89
C ARG A 13 9.11 8.48 2.31
N PHE A 14 8.24 8.41 3.31
CA PHE A 14 8.63 8.22 4.72
C PHE A 14 7.62 7.31 5.45
N ALA A 15 8.00 6.82 6.63
CA ALA A 15 7.11 6.02 7.48
C ALA A 15 6.11 6.93 8.22
N ALA A 16 4.89 7.07 7.68
CA ALA A 16 3.82 7.82 8.32
C ALA A 16 3.26 7.05 9.54
N LYS A 17 3.19 7.73 10.69
CA LYS A 17 2.67 7.18 11.97
C LYS A 17 1.23 7.60 12.29
N LYS A 18 0.71 8.59 11.59
CA LYS A 18 -0.65 9.13 11.75
C LYS A 18 -1.24 9.43 10.39
N TYR A 19 -2.53 9.18 10.24
CA TYR A 19 -3.29 9.39 9.00
C TYR A 19 -4.52 10.24 9.30
N ASP A 20 -4.99 10.99 8.31
CA ASP A 20 -6.27 11.69 8.39
C ASP A 20 -7.43 10.68 8.34
N PRO A 21 -8.27 10.57 9.39
CA PRO A 21 -9.37 9.61 9.42
C PRO A 21 -10.47 9.91 8.40
N ASN A 22 -10.57 11.16 7.91
CA ASN A 22 -11.60 11.59 6.97
C ASN A 22 -11.16 11.45 5.51
N ARG A 23 -9.85 11.29 5.26
CA ARG A 23 -9.33 11.11 3.91
C ARG A 23 -9.30 9.63 3.53
N ARG A 24 -10.19 9.23 2.62
CA ARG A 24 -10.25 7.87 2.07
C ARG A 24 -9.53 7.80 0.73
N ILE A 25 -8.90 6.66 0.46
CA ILE A 25 -8.31 6.34 -0.83
C ILE A 25 -9.45 5.98 -1.79
N SER A 26 -9.41 6.50 -3.02
CA SER A 26 -10.41 6.16 -4.03
C SER A 26 -10.25 4.70 -4.46
N GLN A 27 -11.32 4.09 -4.98
CA GLN A 27 -11.26 2.71 -5.46
C GLN A 27 -10.21 2.54 -6.58
N LYS A 28 -10.11 3.51 -7.50
CA LYS A 28 -9.14 3.51 -8.60
C LYS A 28 -7.69 3.59 -8.11
N ASP A 29 -7.41 4.44 -7.13
CA ASP A 29 -6.07 4.54 -6.56
C ASP A 29 -5.71 3.25 -5.80
N TRP A 30 -6.69 2.64 -5.14
CA TRP A 30 -6.47 1.38 -4.44
C TRP A 30 -6.15 0.22 -5.38
N GLU A 31 -6.87 0.12 -6.51
CA GLU A 31 -6.57 -0.84 -7.58
C GLU A 31 -5.16 -0.65 -8.14
N ALA A 32 -4.75 0.59 -8.38
CA ALA A 32 -3.40 0.89 -8.83
C ALA A 32 -2.33 0.45 -7.82
N LEU A 33 -2.54 0.70 -6.52
CA LEU A 33 -1.59 0.29 -5.46
C LEU A 33 -1.42 -1.23 -5.38
N VAL A 34 -2.53 -1.97 -5.44
CA VAL A 34 -2.50 -3.44 -5.41
C VAL A 34 -1.83 -3.98 -6.67
N GLU A 35 -2.13 -3.42 -7.84
CA GLU A 35 -1.56 -3.87 -9.11
C GLU A 35 -0.04 -3.63 -9.17
N VAL A 36 0.45 -2.49 -8.69
CA VAL A 36 1.90 -2.23 -8.58
C VAL A 36 2.57 -3.27 -7.68
N GLY A 37 1.95 -3.61 -6.55
CA GLY A 37 2.44 -4.67 -5.66
C GLY A 37 2.45 -6.05 -6.32
N ARG A 38 1.39 -6.41 -7.06
CA ARG A 38 1.26 -7.67 -7.79
C ARG A 38 2.33 -7.83 -8.87
N LEU A 39 2.67 -6.76 -9.56
CA LEU A 39 3.67 -6.73 -10.64
C LEU A 39 5.13 -6.69 -10.15
N ALA A 40 5.35 -6.67 -8.82
CA ALA A 40 6.70 -6.72 -8.29
C ALA A 40 7.42 -8.01 -8.73
N PRO A 41 8.74 -7.99 -8.97
CA PRO A 41 9.49 -9.20 -9.24
C PRO A 41 9.51 -10.10 -7.99
N SER A 42 9.49 -11.41 -8.22
CA SER A 42 9.71 -12.42 -7.18
C SER A 42 10.75 -13.43 -7.65
N SER A 43 11.42 -14.09 -6.71
CA SER A 43 12.34 -15.18 -7.04
C SER A 43 11.63 -16.18 -7.94
N ILE A 44 12.21 -16.44 -9.12
CA ILE A 44 11.70 -17.33 -10.17
C ILE A 44 10.22 -17.10 -10.56
N GLY A 45 9.64 -15.92 -10.28
CA GLY A 45 8.25 -15.60 -10.61
C GLY A 45 7.19 -16.31 -9.76
N LEU A 46 7.52 -16.75 -8.53
CA LEU A 46 6.57 -17.48 -7.67
C LEU A 46 5.38 -16.66 -7.16
N GLU A 47 5.55 -15.34 -7.06
CA GLU A 47 4.55 -14.42 -6.51
C GLU A 47 3.94 -14.91 -5.16
N PRO A 48 4.76 -15.30 -4.15
CA PRO A 48 4.27 -16.02 -2.96
C PRO A 48 3.58 -15.10 -1.92
N TRP A 49 3.01 -13.97 -2.36
CA TRP A 49 2.34 -13.00 -1.50
C TRP A 49 0.83 -13.22 -1.49
N LYS A 50 0.22 -12.87 -0.36
CA LYS A 50 -1.23 -12.64 -0.24
C LYS A 50 -1.43 -11.24 0.30
N MET A 51 -2.13 -10.40 -0.45
CA MET A 51 -2.47 -9.04 -0.04
C MET A 51 -3.90 -9.03 0.49
N LEU A 52 -4.06 -8.74 1.78
CA LEU A 52 -5.35 -8.69 2.44
C LEU A 52 -5.84 -7.25 2.56
N LEU A 53 -6.94 -6.94 1.89
CA LEU A 53 -7.60 -5.64 2.01
C LEU A 53 -8.59 -5.64 3.18
N LEU A 54 -8.21 -5.00 4.28
CA LEU A 54 -9.04 -4.89 5.48
C LEU A 54 -9.98 -3.67 5.39
N LYS A 55 -11.23 -3.90 4.98
CA LYS A 55 -12.30 -2.86 5.01
C LYS A 55 -13.14 -2.88 6.29
N ASN A 56 -13.14 -4.00 7.03
CA ASN A 56 -13.94 -4.14 8.25
C ASN A 56 -13.23 -3.45 9.42
N GLU A 57 -13.88 -2.43 10.00
CA GLU A 57 -13.33 -1.67 11.12
C GLU A 57 -13.14 -2.53 12.37
N ARG A 58 -14.04 -3.47 12.65
CA ARG A 58 -13.90 -4.40 13.80
C ARG A 58 -12.63 -5.24 13.67
N MET A 59 -12.34 -5.75 12.47
CA MET A 59 -11.10 -6.50 12.24
C MET A 59 -9.85 -5.64 12.45
N LYS A 60 -9.90 -4.33 12.10
CA LYS A 60 -8.79 -3.42 12.37
C LYS A 60 -8.60 -3.23 13.87
N GLU A 61 -9.69 -3.11 14.63
CA GLU A 61 -9.64 -3.01 16.09
C GLU A 61 -9.06 -4.27 16.73
N ASP A 62 -9.48 -5.46 16.28
CA ASP A 62 -8.98 -6.74 16.75
C ASP A 62 -7.45 -6.90 16.52
N LEU A 63 -6.92 -6.28 15.47
CA LEU A 63 -5.48 -6.33 15.13
C LEU A 63 -4.63 -5.30 15.88
N LYS A 64 -5.20 -4.20 16.37
CA LYS A 64 -4.44 -3.13 17.08
C LYS A 64 -3.56 -3.63 18.23
N PRO A 65 -3.99 -4.58 19.09
CA PRO A 65 -3.16 -5.05 20.21
C PRO A 65 -1.92 -5.84 19.79
N MET A 66 -1.86 -6.32 18.54
CA MET A 66 -0.75 -7.11 18.00
C MET A 66 0.23 -6.26 17.18
N ALA A 67 -0.08 -4.98 16.95
CA ALA A 67 0.62 -4.09 16.03
C ALA A 67 1.54 -3.08 16.73
#